data_AF-A0A655JNR5-F1
#
_entry.id   AF-A0A655JNR5-F1
#
_cell.length_a   1.000
_cell.length_b   1.000
_cell.length_c   1.000
_cell.angle_alpha   90.00
_cell.angle_beta   90.00
_cell.angle_gamma   90.00
#
_symmetry.space_group_name_H-M   'P 1'
#
loop_
_entity.id
_entity.type
_entity.pdbx_description
1 polymer ?
#
loop_
_entity_poly.entity_id
_entity_poly.type
_entity_poly.pdbx_seq_one_letter_code
_entity_poly.pdbx_strand_id
1 'polypeptide(L)'
;MTKPYSSPPTNLRSLRDRLTQVAERQGVVFGRLQRHVAMIVVAQFAATLTDDTGAPLLLVKGGSSLELRRGIPDSRTSKDFDTVARRDIELIHEQLADAGETGWEGFTAIFTAPKKSMFLVCRSSRADSPPS
;
A
#
# COMPACT_ATOMS: atom_id res chain seq x y z
N MET A 1 -4.41 30.70 -7.26
CA MET A 1 -4.86 29.68 -6.28
C MET A 1 -6.18 29.11 -6.77
N THR A 2 -6.22 27.84 -7.12
CA THR A 2 -7.44 27.13 -7.56
C THR A 2 -8.24 26.70 -6.34
N LYS A 3 -9.58 26.88 -6.38
CA LYS A 3 -10.46 26.54 -5.26
C LYS A 3 -10.38 25.03 -4.95
N PRO A 4 -10.40 24.63 -3.66
CA PRO A 4 -10.50 23.23 -3.28
C PRO A 4 -11.83 22.64 -3.76
N TYR A 5 -11.86 21.34 -4.05
CA TYR A 5 -13.11 20.64 -4.33
C TYR A 5 -13.95 20.55 -3.05
N SER A 6 -15.23 20.92 -3.12
CA SER A 6 -16.14 20.94 -1.97
C SER A 6 -16.83 19.61 -1.67
N SER A 7 -16.81 18.67 -2.62
CA SER A 7 -17.42 17.35 -2.48
C SER A 7 -16.51 16.26 -3.03
N PRO A 8 -16.65 14.99 -2.60
CA PRO A 8 -15.95 13.87 -3.22
C PRO A 8 -16.28 13.73 -4.72
N PRO A 9 -15.44 13.02 -5.50
CA PRO A 9 -15.76 12.69 -6.88
C PRO A 9 -17.01 11.79 -6.94
N THR A 10 -17.95 12.10 -7.83
CA THR A 10 -19.23 11.37 -7.92
C THR A 10 -19.12 10.02 -8.62
N ASN A 11 -18.03 9.81 -9.38
CA ASN A 11 -17.76 8.60 -10.14
C ASN A 11 -16.29 8.56 -10.59
N LEU A 12 -15.88 7.46 -11.20
CA LEU A 12 -14.51 7.25 -11.68
C LEU A 12 -14.04 8.29 -12.71
N ARG A 13 -14.95 8.77 -13.58
CA ARG A 13 -14.61 9.83 -14.55
C ARG A 13 -14.26 11.13 -13.81
N SER A 14 -15.11 11.55 -12.87
CA SER A 14 -14.86 12.71 -12.03
C SER A 14 -13.55 12.57 -11.24
N LEU A 15 -13.24 11.39 -10.71
CA LEU A 15 -11.97 11.14 -10.02
C LEU A 15 -10.78 11.32 -10.98
N ARG A 16 -10.82 10.70 -12.15
CA ARG A 16 -9.73 10.81 -13.15
C ARG A 16 -9.54 12.24 -13.64
N ASP A 17 -10.60 12.96 -13.92
CA ASP A 17 -10.53 14.36 -14.36
C ASP A 17 -9.88 15.24 -13.30
N ARG A 18 -10.23 15.04 -12.02
CA ARG A 18 -9.62 15.76 -10.90
C ARG A 18 -8.16 15.38 -10.71
N LEU A 19 -7.79 14.12 -10.90
CA LEU A 19 -6.39 13.66 -10.85
C LEU A 19 -5.56 14.30 -11.97
N THR A 20 -6.09 14.41 -13.19
CA THR A 20 -5.43 15.11 -14.30
C THR A 20 -5.17 16.57 -13.95
N GLN A 21 -6.18 17.27 -13.44
CA GLN A 21 -6.04 18.68 -13.02
C GLN A 21 -5.01 18.87 -11.89
N VAL A 22 -4.90 17.92 -10.95
CA VAL A 22 -3.90 17.98 -9.88
C VAL A 22 -2.51 17.64 -10.40
N ALA A 23 -2.40 16.64 -11.28
CA ALA A 23 -1.14 16.23 -11.89
C ALA A 23 -0.51 17.39 -12.69
N GLU A 24 -1.27 18.05 -13.55
CA GLU A 24 -0.83 19.23 -14.32
C GLU A 24 -0.39 20.36 -13.39
N ARG A 25 -1.17 20.65 -12.34
CA ARG A 25 -0.89 21.72 -11.37
C ARG A 25 0.40 21.48 -10.60
N GLN A 26 0.72 20.24 -10.28
CA GLN A 26 1.91 19.86 -9.51
C GLN A 26 3.11 19.51 -10.39
N GLY A 27 2.97 19.54 -11.72
CA GLY A 27 4.03 19.12 -12.64
C GLY A 27 4.36 17.62 -12.54
N VAL A 28 3.39 16.80 -12.12
CA VAL A 28 3.56 15.35 -11.94
C VAL A 28 2.91 14.61 -13.12
N VAL A 29 3.51 13.52 -13.57
CA VAL A 29 2.92 12.64 -14.59
C VAL A 29 1.64 12.01 -14.04
N PHE A 30 0.51 12.14 -14.75
CA PHE A 30 -0.80 11.60 -14.35
C PHE A 30 -0.75 10.15 -13.87
N GLY A 31 -0.11 9.26 -14.64
CA GLY A 31 -0.01 7.84 -14.28
C GLY A 31 0.76 7.59 -12.97
N ARG A 32 1.66 8.50 -12.59
CA ARG A 32 2.38 8.44 -11.31
C ARG A 32 1.48 8.86 -10.16
N LEU A 33 0.74 9.96 -10.31
CA LEU A 33 -0.23 10.41 -9.31
C LEU A 33 -1.35 9.39 -9.12
N GLN A 34 -1.89 8.83 -10.21
CA GLN A 34 -2.93 7.79 -10.14
C GLN A 34 -2.43 6.56 -9.38
N ARG A 35 -1.19 6.12 -9.63
CA ARG A 35 -0.57 4.99 -8.91
C ARG A 35 -0.34 5.31 -7.44
N HIS A 36 0.13 6.52 -7.14
CA HIS A 36 0.33 6.97 -5.77
C HIS A 36 -1.00 6.91 -5.01
N VAL A 37 -2.09 7.46 -5.57
CA VAL A 37 -3.42 7.41 -4.95
C VAL A 37 -3.90 5.97 -4.76
N ALA A 38 -3.72 5.09 -5.74
CA ALA A 38 -4.06 3.68 -5.58
C ALA A 38 -3.26 3.01 -4.44
N MET A 39 -1.98 3.33 -4.30
CA MET A 39 -1.14 2.86 -3.19
C MET A 39 -1.64 3.37 -1.84
N ILE A 40 -2.05 4.65 -1.74
CA ILE A 40 -2.62 5.22 -0.52
C ILE A 40 -3.91 4.49 -0.12
N VAL A 41 -4.79 4.19 -1.07
CA VAL A 41 -6.03 3.43 -0.80
C VAL A 41 -5.71 2.04 -0.24
N VAL A 42 -4.76 1.32 -0.86
CA VAL A 42 -4.35 -0.01 -0.36
C VAL A 42 -3.67 0.10 1.02
N ALA A 43 -2.85 1.12 1.25
CA ALA A 43 -2.23 1.38 2.54
C ALA A 43 -3.29 1.68 3.62
N GLN A 44 -4.39 2.32 3.25
CA GLN A 44 -5.49 2.59 4.17
C GLN A 44 -6.24 1.32 4.56
N PHE A 45 -6.46 0.38 3.63
CA PHE A 45 -6.95 -0.95 3.99
C PHE A 45 -5.97 -1.67 4.92
N ALA A 46 -4.67 -1.66 4.61
CA ALA A 46 -3.65 -2.28 5.47
C ALA A 46 -3.60 -1.66 6.88
N ALA A 47 -3.94 -0.37 7.03
CA ALA A 47 -3.95 0.33 8.31
C ALA A 47 -5.14 -0.03 9.21
N THR A 48 -6.22 -0.60 8.68
CA THR A 48 -7.35 -1.07 9.51
C THR A 48 -7.03 -2.40 10.21
N LEU A 49 -6.06 -3.16 9.69
CA LEU A 49 -5.62 -4.42 10.26
C LEU A 49 -4.74 -4.19 11.49
N THR A 50 -5.32 -4.43 12.67
CA THR A 50 -4.68 -4.27 13.98
C THR A 50 -4.80 -5.54 14.81
N ASP A 51 -3.87 -5.74 15.75
CA ASP A 51 -4.02 -6.77 16.78
C ASP A 51 -4.94 -6.29 17.92
N ASP A 52 -5.18 -7.17 18.89
CA ASP A 52 -6.07 -6.92 20.04
C ASP A 52 -5.64 -5.73 20.90
N THR A 53 -4.38 -5.26 20.75
CA THR A 53 -3.86 -4.07 21.43
C THR A 53 -3.97 -2.80 20.59
N GLY A 54 -4.49 -2.91 19.37
CA GLY A 54 -4.58 -1.83 18.39
C GLY A 54 -3.28 -1.58 17.62
N ALA A 55 -2.25 -2.45 17.76
CA ALA A 55 -1.00 -2.27 17.04
C ALA A 55 -1.13 -2.83 15.60
N PRO A 56 -0.52 -2.16 14.59
CA PRO A 56 -0.71 -2.50 13.18
C PRO A 56 -0.15 -3.88 12.85
N LEU A 57 -0.87 -4.67 12.05
CA LEU A 57 -0.42 -5.98 11.57
C LEU A 57 0.48 -5.89 10.34
N LEU A 58 0.36 -4.81 9.55
CA LEU A 58 1.13 -4.55 8.35
C LEU A 58 1.92 -3.26 8.45
N LEU A 59 3.21 -3.34 8.13
CA LEU A 59 4.10 -2.19 8.05
C LEU A 59 4.59 -2.00 6.62
N VAL A 60 4.35 -0.82 6.04
CA VAL A 60 4.80 -0.47 4.69
C VAL A 60 6.31 -0.26 4.67
N LYS A 61 6.98 -0.90 3.72
CA LYS A 61 8.43 -0.80 3.49
C LYS A 61 8.73 -0.45 2.01
N GLY A 62 9.98 -0.61 1.61
CA GLY A 62 10.38 -0.52 0.21
C GLY A 62 10.22 0.86 -0.40
N GLY A 63 9.94 0.89 -1.72
CA GLY A 63 9.82 2.14 -2.47
C GLY A 63 8.60 2.97 -2.07
N SER A 64 7.49 2.34 -1.72
CA SER A 64 6.26 3.02 -1.27
C SER A 64 6.51 3.80 0.02
N SER A 65 7.26 3.23 0.97
CA SER A 65 7.64 3.94 2.20
C SER A 65 8.50 5.18 1.93
N LEU A 66 9.42 5.13 0.96
CA LEU A 66 10.21 6.30 0.58
C LEU A 66 9.36 7.37 -0.10
N GLU A 67 8.42 6.98 -0.96
CA GLU A 67 7.50 7.91 -1.62
C GLU A 67 6.58 8.61 -0.60
N LEU A 68 6.15 7.91 0.45
CA LEU A 68 5.40 8.50 1.56
C LEU A 68 6.25 9.49 2.38
N ARG A 69 7.54 9.20 2.60
CA ARG A 69 8.43 10.03 3.42
C ARG A 69 8.99 11.25 2.69
N ARG A 70 9.22 11.14 1.38
CA ARG A 70 9.87 12.19 0.56
C ARG A 70 8.91 12.89 -0.39
N GLY A 71 7.70 12.38 -0.56
CA GLY A 71 6.76 12.85 -1.58
C GLY A 71 7.11 12.33 -2.99
N ILE A 72 6.18 12.54 -3.92
CA ILE A 72 6.31 12.09 -5.31
C ILE A 72 7.53 12.72 -6.03
N PRO A 73 7.82 14.03 -5.93
CA PRO A 73 8.93 14.63 -6.68
C PRO A 73 10.31 14.08 -6.29
N ASP A 74 10.54 13.85 -4.99
CA ASP A 74 11.87 13.54 -4.43
C ASP A 74 12.09 12.05 -4.14
N SER A 75 11.31 11.19 -4.79
CA SER A 75 11.42 9.73 -4.67
C SER A 75 11.44 9.07 -6.04
N ARG A 76 11.96 7.83 -6.10
CA ARG A 76 11.82 6.98 -7.29
C ARG A 76 10.40 6.47 -7.41
N THR A 77 9.89 6.35 -8.63
CA THR A 77 8.60 5.70 -8.89
C THR A 77 8.67 4.24 -8.44
N SER A 78 7.89 3.87 -7.43
CA SER A 78 7.73 2.47 -7.02
C SER A 78 6.52 1.85 -7.72
N LYS A 79 6.65 0.60 -8.16
CA LYS A 79 5.53 -0.16 -8.73
C LYS A 79 4.85 -1.07 -7.72
N ASP A 80 5.61 -1.51 -6.71
CA ASP A 80 5.20 -2.50 -5.74
C ASP A 80 4.69 -1.84 -4.47
N PHE A 81 3.82 -2.54 -3.75
CA PHE A 81 3.39 -2.19 -2.40
C PHE A 81 3.96 -3.24 -1.44
N ASP A 82 5.15 -2.96 -0.92
CA ASP A 82 5.87 -3.89 -0.08
C ASP A 82 5.48 -3.72 1.39
N THR A 83 5.12 -4.81 2.05
CA THR A 83 4.80 -4.81 3.49
C THR A 83 5.55 -5.88 4.26
N VAL A 84 5.64 -5.70 5.57
CA VAL A 84 6.00 -6.75 6.53
C VAL A 84 4.75 -7.10 7.32
N ALA A 85 4.40 -8.39 7.32
CA ALA A 85 3.30 -8.92 8.10
C ALA A 85 3.78 -9.41 9.47
N ARG A 86 3.01 -9.12 10.52
CA ARG A 86 3.22 -9.63 11.88
C ARG A 86 2.44 -10.93 12.17
N ARG A 87 1.66 -11.41 11.21
CA ARG A 87 0.88 -12.66 11.25
C ARG A 87 0.99 -13.42 9.93
N ASP A 88 0.45 -14.63 9.90
CA ASP A 88 0.42 -15.50 8.73
C ASP A 88 -0.26 -14.85 7.54
N ILE A 89 0.27 -15.11 6.34
CA ILE A 89 -0.15 -14.44 5.11
C ILE A 89 -1.61 -14.77 4.75
N GLU A 90 -2.09 -15.95 5.11
CA GLU A 90 -3.47 -16.38 4.91
C GLU A 90 -4.45 -15.50 5.70
N LEU A 91 -4.17 -15.25 6.98
CA LEU A 91 -5.00 -14.38 7.83
C LEU A 91 -4.96 -12.93 7.36
N ILE A 92 -3.79 -12.45 6.95
CA ILE A 92 -3.65 -11.10 6.39
C ILE A 92 -4.44 -10.96 5.09
N HIS A 93 -4.42 -11.98 4.22
CA HIS A 93 -5.15 -11.97 2.96
C HIS A 93 -6.67 -11.94 3.18
N GLU A 94 -7.17 -12.74 4.11
CA GLU A 94 -8.59 -12.75 4.51
C GLU A 94 -9.04 -11.38 5.04
N GLN A 95 -8.31 -10.82 6.01
CA GLN A 95 -8.66 -9.51 6.59
C GLN A 95 -8.55 -8.36 5.58
N LEU A 96 -7.60 -8.42 4.64
CA LEU A 96 -7.52 -7.45 3.55
C LEU A 96 -8.71 -7.59 2.60
N ALA A 97 -9.15 -8.80 2.30
CA ALA A 97 -10.34 -9.03 1.48
C ALA A 97 -11.59 -8.42 2.14
N ASP A 98 -11.79 -8.66 3.43
CA ASP A 98 -12.91 -8.09 4.19
C ASP A 98 -12.88 -6.56 4.21
N ALA A 99 -11.70 -5.97 4.42
CA ALA A 99 -11.50 -4.52 4.38
C ALA A 99 -11.76 -3.95 2.97
N GLY A 100 -11.34 -4.67 1.93
CA GLY A 100 -11.56 -4.31 0.53
C GLY A 100 -13.01 -4.40 0.09
N GLU A 101 -13.77 -5.35 0.63
CA GLU A 101 -15.21 -5.49 0.38
C GLU A 101 -16.02 -4.42 1.13
N THR A 102 -15.71 -4.19 2.40
CA THR A 102 -16.29 -3.09 3.19
C THR A 102 -16.03 -1.74 2.51
N GLY A 103 -14.83 -1.59 1.95
CA GLY A 103 -14.41 -0.42 1.21
C GLY A 103 -14.02 0.76 2.10
N TRP A 104 -13.48 1.78 1.46
CA TRP A 104 -13.04 3.02 2.11
C TRP A 104 -13.28 4.20 1.16
N GLU A 105 -14.06 5.19 1.59
CA GLU A 105 -14.36 6.41 0.81
C GLU A 105 -14.82 6.13 -0.64
N GLY A 106 -15.61 5.06 -0.83
CA GLY A 106 -16.13 4.63 -2.14
C GLY A 106 -15.17 3.76 -2.97
N PHE A 107 -13.97 3.47 -2.48
CA PHE A 107 -13.07 2.50 -3.08
C PHE A 107 -13.29 1.11 -2.50
N THR A 108 -13.31 0.10 -3.36
CA THR A 108 -13.29 -1.33 -2.99
C THR A 108 -12.10 -2.03 -3.63
N ALA A 109 -11.72 -3.18 -3.09
CA ALA A 109 -10.61 -3.97 -3.61
C ALA A 109 -10.90 -5.47 -3.55
N ILE A 110 -10.39 -6.19 -4.55
CA ILE A 110 -10.35 -7.66 -4.57
C ILE A 110 -8.87 -8.06 -4.54
N PHE A 111 -8.50 -8.90 -3.59
CA PHE A 111 -7.13 -9.38 -3.43
C PHE A 111 -6.99 -10.78 -4.03
N THR A 112 -6.16 -10.92 -5.06
CA THR A 112 -5.86 -12.21 -5.66
C THR A 112 -5.22 -13.15 -4.63
N ALA A 113 -5.51 -14.46 -4.73
CA ALA A 113 -4.98 -15.46 -3.82
C ALA A 113 -3.44 -15.41 -3.73
N PRO A 114 -2.85 -15.64 -2.54
CA PRO A 114 -1.41 -15.67 -2.37
C PRO A 114 -0.81 -16.79 -3.23
N LYS A 115 0.14 -16.45 -4.09
CA LYS A 115 0.95 -17.47 -4.77
C LYS A 115 1.91 -18.06 -3.74
N LYS A 116 1.93 -19.39 -3.60
CA LYS A 116 2.98 -20.09 -2.83
C LYS A 116 4.34 -19.83 -3.49
N SER A 117 5.02 -18.77 -3.08
CA SER A 117 6.44 -18.58 -3.39
C SER A 117 7.25 -19.32 -2.34
N MET A 118 8.02 -20.31 -2.77
CA MET A 118 8.97 -21.07 -1.95
C MET A 118 9.86 -20.10 -1.16
N PHE A 119 9.64 -20.00 0.15
CA PHE A 119 10.48 -19.22 1.06
C PHE A 119 11.85 -19.88 1.08
N LEU A 120 12.85 -19.25 0.45
CA LEU A 120 14.25 -19.61 0.64
C LEU A 120 14.63 -19.21 2.07
N VAL A 121 14.53 -20.16 3.00
CA VAL A 121 15.03 -19.99 4.36
C VAL A 121 16.56 -19.93 4.27
N CYS A 122 17.14 -18.73 4.33
CA CYS A 122 18.55 -18.59 4.67
C CYS A 122 18.74 -18.99 6.14
N ARG A 123 18.92 -20.30 6.39
CA ARG A 123 19.52 -20.74 7.66
C ARG A 123 20.99 -20.36 7.62
N SER A 124 21.38 -19.40 8.46
CA SER A 124 22.79 -19.17 8.77
C SER A 124 23.30 -20.39 9.55
N SER A 125 24.06 -21.26 8.90
CA SER A 125 24.86 -22.27 9.58
C SER A 125 26.10 -21.60 10.17
N ARG A 126 25.99 -21.04 11.39
CA ARG A 126 27.17 -20.94 12.24
C ARG A 126 27.36 -22.29 12.90
N ALA A 127 28.46 -22.93 12.53
CA ALA A 127 28.92 -24.19 13.07
C ALA A 127 29.17 -24.06 14.58
N ASP A 128 28.49 -24.91 15.36
CA ASP A 128 28.96 -25.30 16.68
C ASP A 128 30.24 -26.11 16.47
N SER A 129 31.37 -25.58 16.94
CA SER A 129 32.59 -26.36 17.16
C SER A 129 32.58 -26.84 18.61
N PRO A 130 32.85 -28.13 18.90
CA PRO A 130 32.86 -28.62 20.28
C PRO A 130 34.15 -28.20 21.00
N PRO A 131 34.13 -28.06 22.34
CA PRO A 131 35.32 -27.73 23.11
C PRO A 131 36.27 -28.94 23.22
N SER A 132 37.54 -28.62 23.41
CA SER A 132 38.72 -29.49 23.48
C SER A 132 38.70 -30.52 24.60
#